data_AF-A0A9D1HEV0-F1
#
_entry.id   AF-A0A9D1HEV0-F1
#
_cell.length_a   1.000
_cell.length_b   1.000
_cell.length_c   1.000
_cell.angle_alpha   90.00
_cell.angle_beta   90.00
_cell.angle_gamma   90.00
#
_symmetry.space_group_name_H-M   'P 1'
#
loop_
_entity.id
_entity.type
_entity.pdbx_description
1 polymer ?
#
loop_
_entity_poly.entity_id
_entity_poly.type
_entity_poly.pdbx_seq_one_letter_code
_entity_poly.pdbx_strand_id
1 'polypeptide(L)'
;MPRNKYPEETVQKILDASLKLFLEKGYEKTTVLDIISEMGGLTRGAFYHHFKSKEEVFDALCEKLFYESNPFEKAKSHKEL
;
A
#
# COMPACT_ATOMS: atom_id res chain seq x y z
N MET A 1 24.01 -3.52 -6.06
CA MET A 1 23.03 -2.68 -5.32
C MET A 1 22.75 -3.36 -3.99
N PRO A 2 22.82 -2.65 -2.85
CA PRO A 2 22.53 -3.26 -1.55
C PRO A 2 21.07 -3.72 -1.52
N ARG A 3 20.82 -4.98 -1.14
CA ARG A 3 19.47 -5.47 -0.80
C ARG A 3 18.94 -4.55 0.30
N ASN A 4 17.70 -4.06 0.15
CA ASN A 4 17.11 -3.20 1.17
C ASN A 4 17.16 -3.91 2.54
N LYS A 5 17.69 -3.22 3.55
CA LYS A 5 17.94 -3.75 4.90
C LYS A 5 16.67 -3.80 5.75
N TYR A 6 15.59 -3.16 5.30
CA TYR A 6 14.31 -3.02 6.02
C TYR A 6 13.12 -3.29 5.08
N PRO A 7 12.72 -4.57 4.90
CA PRO A 7 11.65 -4.95 3.97
C PRO A 7 10.30 -4.29 4.31
N GLU A 8 9.99 -4.10 5.59
CA GLU A 8 8.75 -3.46 6.03
C GLU A 8 8.67 -1.98 5.61
N GLU A 9 9.78 -1.24 5.63
CA GLU A 9 9.79 0.16 5.16
C GLU A 9 9.53 0.27 3.65
N THR A 10 9.96 -0.70 2.86
CA THR A 10 9.64 -0.71 1.42
C THR A 10 8.18 -1.02 1.17
N VAL A 11 7.61 -2.00 1.88
CA VAL A 11 6.18 -2.31 1.77
C VAL A 11 5.35 -1.08 2.10
N GLN A 12 5.66 -0.38 3.20
CA GLN A 12 4.94 0.83 3.59
C GLN A 12 5.02 1.93 2.51
N LYS A 13 6.21 2.18 1.95
CA LYS A 13 6.37 3.15 0.84
C LYS A 13 5.58 2.77 -0.41
N ILE A 14 5.50 1.49 -0.74
CA ILE A 14 4.68 1.01 -1.87
C ILE A 14 3.20 1.28 -1.60
N LEU A 15 2.72 0.97 -0.39
CA LEU A 15 1.33 1.19 0.00
C LEU A 15 0.95 2.67 0.00
N ASP A 16 1.82 3.54 0.54
CA ASP A 16 1.57 4.98 0.59
C ASP A 16 1.52 5.61 -0.81
N ALA A 17 2.48 5.27 -1.67
CA ALA A 17 2.49 5.72 -3.06
C ALA A 17 1.24 5.23 -3.83
N SER A 18 0.84 3.99 -3.59
CA SER A 18 -0.33 3.39 -4.24
C SER A 18 -1.62 4.04 -3.77
N LEU A 19 -1.80 4.25 -2.46
CA LEU A 19 -2.95 4.95 -1.89
C LEU A 19 -3.10 6.34 -2.50
N LYS A 20 -2.00 7.12 -2.54
CA LYS A 20 -2.00 8.46 -3.13
C LYS A 20 -2.47 8.42 -4.58
N LEU A 21 -1.86 7.57 -5.41
CA LEU A 21 -2.21 7.48 -6.83
C LEU A 21 -3.64 6.98 -7.04
N PHE A 22 -4.09 6.00 -6.27
CA PHE A 22 -5.47 5.51 -6.36
C PHE A 22 -6.49 6.60 -6.02
N LEU A 23 -6.21 7.47 -5.04
CA LEU A 23 -7.06 8.61 -4.70
C LEU A 23 -7.02 9.73 -5.75
N GLU A 24 -5.85 10.01 -6.33
CA GLU A 24 -5.68 11.14 -7.27
C GLU A 24 -6.16 10.83 -8.69
N LYS A 25 -5.89 9.63 -9.21
CA LYS A 25 -6.21 9.27 -10.60
C LYS A 25 -7.13 8.06 -10.77
N GLY A 26 -7.47 7.38 -9.67
CA GLY A 26 -8.29 6.17 -9.69
C GLY A 26 -7.47 4.89 -9.88
N TYR A 27 -8.00 3.79 -9.35
CA TYR A 27 -7.37 2.47 -9.42
C TYR A 27 -7.10 2.00 -10.86
N GLU A 28 -8.10 2.10 -11.75
CA GLU A 28 -7.99 1.60 -13.13
C GLU A 28 -6.88 2.29 -13.92
N LYS A 29 -6.73 3.62 -13.75
CA LYS A 29 -5.72 4.42 -14.46
C LYS A 29 -4.33 4.33 -13.82
N THR A 30 -4.19 3.63 -12.70
CA THR A 30 -2.90 3.43 -12.02
C THR A 30 -2.22 2.17 -12.52
N THR A 31 -0.95 2.31 -12.89
CA THR A 31 -0.08 1.19 -13.28
C THR A 31 0.98 0.95 -12.21
N VAL A 32 1.56 -0.26 -12.22
CA VAL A 32 2.71 -0.60 -11.36
C VAL A 32 3.90 0.35 -11.61
N LEU A 33 4.09 0.81 -12.86
CA LEU A 33 5.16 1.75 -13.17
C LEU A 33 4.95 3.13 -12.53
N ASP A 34 3.70 3.61 -12.49
CA ASP A 34 3.40 4.89 -11.81
C ASP A 34 3.73 4.81 -10.32
N ILE A 35 3.36 3.69 -9.67
CA ILE A 35 3.65 3.45 -8.25
C ILE A 35 5.17 3.43 -8.02
N ILE A 36 5.92 2.76 -8.89
CA ILE A 36 7.39 2.70 -8.80
C ILE A 36 8.02 4.08 -8.99
N SER A 37 7.52 4.85 -9.95
CA SER A 37 7.99 6.21 -10.23
C SER A 37 7.71 7.17 -9.07
N GLU A 38 6.53 7.09 -8.45
CA GLU A 38 6.14 7.94 -7.32
C GLU A 38 7.08 7.77 -6.11
N MET A 39 7.66 6.58 -5.92
CA MET A 39 8.59 6.32 -4.81
C MET A 39 9.97 6.98 -4.96
N GLY A 40 10.30 7.56 -6.13
CA GLY A 40 11.49 8.41 -6.30
C GLY A 40 12.86 7.74 -6.13
N GLY A 41 12.95 6.41 -6.11
CA GLY A 41 14.24 5.71 -5.92
C GLY A 41 14.17 4.19 -5.75
N LEU A 42 12.97 3.60 -5.71
CA LEU A 42 12.82 2.15 -5.67
C LEU A 42 12.95 1.56 -7.08
N THR A 43 13.63 0.42 -7.21
CA THR A 43 13.73 -0.27 -8.51
C THR A 43 12.51 -1.15 -8.76
N ARG A 44 12.27 -1.51 -10.04
CA ARG A 44 11.27 -2.53 -10.41
C ARG A 44 11.50 -3.84 -9.65
N GLY A 45 12.75 -4.27 -9.53
CA GLY A 45 13.08 -5.51 -8.82
C GLY A 45 12.74 -5.48 -7.34
N ALA A 46 12.86 -4.32 -6.69
CA ALA A 46 12.45 -4.14 -5.30
C ALA A 46 10.92 -4.18 -5.15
N PHE A 47 10.16 -3.57 -6.06
CA PHE A 47 8.69 -3.73 -6.07
C PHE A 47 8.29 -5.20 -6.23
N TYR A 48 8.80 -5.87 -7.27
CA TYR A 48 8.46 -7.26 -7.58
C TYR A 48 8.97 -8.29 -6.57
N HIS A 49 9.86 -7.88 -5.66
CA HIS A 49 10.23 -8.71 -4.51
C HIS A 49 9.10 -8.80 -3.48
N HIS A 50 8.27 -7.75 -3.35
CA HIS A 50 7.18 -7.66 -2.37
C HIS A 50 5.81 -7.92 -2.98
N PHE A 51 5.54 -7.41 -4.19
CA PHE A 51 4.24 -7.50 -4.83
C PHE A 51 4.37 -7.92 -6.29
N LYS A 52 3.56 -8.89 -6.71
CA LYS A 52 3.54 -9.40 -8.08
C LYS A 52 2.69 -8.55 -9.00
N SER A 53 1.69 -7.84 -8.46
CA SER A 53 0.77 -7.05 -9.25
C SER A 53 0.17 -5.85 -8.49
N LYS A 54 -0.61 -5.03 -9.20
CA LYS A 54 -1.34 -3.89 -8.61
C LYS A 54 -2.46 -4.36 -7.69
N GLU A 55 -3.10 -5.47 -8.05
CA GLU A 55 -4.17 -6.12 -7.30
C GLU A 55 -3.66 -6.56 -5.92
N GLU A 56 -2.49 -7.19 -5.86
CA GLU A 56 -1.89 -7.62 -4.58
C GLU A 56 -1.57 -6.43 -3.67
N VAL A 57 -1.12 -5.30 -4.25
CA VAL A 57 -0.94 -4.05 -3.50
C VAL A 57 -2.28 -3.51 -2.98
N PHE A 58 -3.33 -3.57 -3.80
CA PHE A 58 -4.66 -3.14 -3.42
C PHE A 58 -5.28 -3.99 -2.32
N ASP A 59 -5.10 -5.31 -2.37
CA ASP A 59 -5.54 -6.24 -1.32
C ASP A 59 -4.84 -5.92 0.01
N ALA A 60 -3.52 -5.76 -0.01
CA ALA A 60 -2.75 -5.37 1.18
C ALA A 60 -3.16 -3.99 1.72
N LEU A 61 -3.51 -3.05 0.84
CA LEU A 61 -4.03 -1.75 1.22
C LEU A 61 -5.40 -1.86 1.91
N CYS A 62 -6.31 -2.67 1.35
CA CYS A 62 -7.62 -2.93 1.94
C CYS A 62 -7.49 -3.56 3.32
N GLU A 63 -6.59 -4.54 3.45
CA GLU A 63 -6.30 -5.19 4.74
C GLU A 63 -5.77 -4.17 5.77
N LYS A 64 -4.77 -3.38 5.39
CA LYS A 64 -4.22 -2.31 6.25
C LYS A 64 -5.29 -1.34 6.72
N LEU A 65 -6.08 -0.80 5.79
CA LEU A 65 -7.13 0.17 6.10
C LEU A 65 -8.25 -0.44 6.96
N PHE A 66 -8.62 -1.70 6.71
CA PHE A 66 -9.62 -2.39 7.51
C PHE A 66 -9.15 -2.57 8.95
N TYR A 67 -7.90 -2.97 9.19
CA TYR A 67 -7.39 -3.13 10.55
C TYR A 67 -7.09 -1.80 11.25
N GLU A 68 -6.55 -0.80 10.55
CA GLU A 68 -6.32 0.54 11.09
C GLU A 68 -7.63 1.25 11.47
N SER A 69 -8.68 1.03 10.69
CA SER A 69 -10.02 1.58 10.92
C SER A 69 -11.03 0.50 11.32
N ASN A 70 -10.59 -0.50 12.10
CA ASN A 70 -11.44 -1.64 12.45
C ASN A 70 -12.79 -1.16 13.00
N PRO A 71 -13.88 -1.31 12.21
CA PRO A 71 -15.17 -0.75 12.56
C PRO A 71 -15.77 -1.45 13.78
N PHE A 72 -15.38 -2.69 14.06
CA PHE A 72 -15.82 -3.42 15.24
C PHE A 72 -15.14 -2.95 16.52
N GLU A 73 -13.85 -2.58 16.47
CA GLU A 73 -13.18 -1.95 17.61
C GLU A 73 -13.69 -0.51 17.85
N LYS A 74 -13.96 0.23 16.77
CA LYS A 74 -14.67 1.52 16.87
C LYS A 74 -16.08 1.36 17.44
N ALA A 75 -16.82 0.32 17.05
CA ALA A 75 -18.15 0.05 17.60
C ALA A 75 -18.11 -0.38 19.08
N LYS A 76 -17.13 -1.19 19.49
CA LYS A 76 -16.94 -1.58 20.90
C LYS A 76 -16.59 -0.40 21.82
N SER A 77 -15.94 0.63 21.29
CA SER A 77 -15.62 1.85 22.05
C SER A 77 -16.83 2.78 22.23
N HIS A 78 -17.87 2.63 21.40
CA HIS A 78 -19.20 3.21 21.65
C HIS A 78 -20.02 2.31 22.60
N LYS A 79 -19.58 2.15 23.84
CA LYS A 79 -20.41 1.61 24.94
C LYS A 79 -21.42 2.66 25.42
N GLU A 80 -22.37 3.04 24.58
CA GLU A 80 -23.61 3.72 24.99
C GLU A 80 -24.76 3.33 24.06
N LEU A 81 -25.24 2.08 24.19
CA LEU A 81 -26.63 1.69 23.91
C LEU A 81 -27.05 0.63 24.94
#